data_AF-A0A971UNM7-F1
#
_entry.id   AF-A0A971UNM7-F1
#
_cell.length_a   1.000
_cell.length_b   1.000
_cell.length_c   1.000
_cell.angle_alpha   90.00
_cell.angle_beta   90.00
_cell.angle_gamma   90.00
#
_symmetry.space_group_name_H-M   'P 1'
#
loop_
_entity.id
_entity.type
_entity.pdbx_description
1 polymer ?
#
loop_
_entity_poly.entity_id
_entity_poly.type
_entity_poly.pdbx_seq_one_letter_code
_entity_poly.pdbx_strand_id
1 'polypeptide(L)'
;MKLDDITSELLSRAVATYLKTAYPHGEPSEAVRRQADLPPGRRGRELLDDERFERIAGGSDPAAVQRFNLRLGNESYPHMKLGVDRVSGTDDFVLVVDTHDKHFAMMVQQNEQDRYKELLQRNDATKQAIERAWTEAGLPTFENYLRGRLAGLSRRANGQ
;
A
#
# COMPACT_ATOMS: atom_id res chain seq x y z
N MET A 1 3.65 12.41 -1.73
CA MET A 1 2.59 13.35 -1.28
C MET A 1 2.85 13.69 0.18
N LYS A 2 2.37 14.82 0.71
CA LYS A 2 2.41 15.07 2.16
C LYS A 2 1.30 14.31 2.87
N LEU A 3 1.40 14.21 4.18
CA LEU A 3 0.39 13.55 5.01
C LEU A 3 -1.00 14.17 4.81
N ASP A 4 -1.09 15.50 4.81
CA ASP A 4 -2.36 16.21 4.67
C ASP A 4 -2.95 16.18 3.25
N ASP A 5 -2.15 15.76 2.25
CA ASP A 5 -2.62 15.53 0.88
C ASP A 5 -3.34 14.19 0.73
N ILE A 6 -3.28 13.32 1.74
CA ILE A 6 -3.94 12.01 1.73
C ILE A 6 -5.41 12.21 2.06
N THR A 7 -6.28 11.97 1.09
CA THR A 7 -7.73 12.10 1.27
C THR A 7 -8.45 10.75 1.14
N SER A 8 -9.68 10.69 1.66
CA SER A 8 -10.58 9.54 1.52
C SER A 8 -10.81 9.20 0.05
N GLU A 9 -10.88 10.18 -0.85
CA GLU A 9 -11.12 9.98 -2.28
C GLU A 9 -9.89 9.39 -2.96
N LEU A 10 -8.69 9.86 -2.60
CA LEU A 10 -7.42 9.29 -3.08
C LEU A 10 -7.31 7.83 -2.66
N LEU A 11 -7.54 7.53 -1.38
CA LEU A 11 -7.47 6.16 -0.88
C LEU A 11 -8.59 5.29 -1.45
N SER A 12 -9.81 5.80 -1.63
CA SER A 12 -10.91 5.07 -2.26
C SER A 12 -10.58 4.67 -3.70
N ARG A 13 -9.94 5.56 -4.47
CA ARG A 13 -9.42 5.22 -5.82
C ARG A 13 -8.35 4.13 -5.76
N ALA A 14 -7.43 4.23 -4.80
CA ALA A 14 -6.39 3.22 -4.63
C ALA A 14 -6.98 1.85 -4.25
N VAL A 15 -7.91 1.83 -3.30
CA VAL A 15 -8.66 0.66 -2.83
C VAL A 15 -9.46 0.02 -3.97
N ALA A 16 -10.17 0.81 -4.79
CA ALA A 16 -10.92 0.28 -5.92
C ALA A 16 -10.03 -0.46 -6.92
N THR A 17 -8.88 0.13 -7.30
CA THR A 17 -7.89 -0.52 -8.17
C THR A 17 -7.27 -1.76 -7.52
N TYR A 18 -6.99 -1.69 -6.21
CA TYR A 18 -6.47 -2.81 -5.44
C TYR A 18 -7.44 -3.99 -5.50
N LEU A 19 -8.71 -3.79 -5.10
CA LEU A 19 -9.70 -4.86 -5.00
C LEU A 19 -9.98 -5.49 -6.36
N LYS A 20 -10.12 -4.67 -7.42
CA LYS A 20 -10.31 -5.16 -8.80
C LYS A 20 -9.19 -6.11 -9.24
N THR A 21 -7.96 -5.85 -8.80
CA THR A 21 -6.78 -6.63 -9.21
C THR A 21 -6.56 -7.85 -8.30
N ALA A 22 -6.80 -7.69 -6.99
CA ALA A 22 -6.60 -8.72 -5.98
C ALA A 22 -7.71 -9.79 -5.94
N TYR A 23 -8.87 -9.49 -6.50
CA TYR A 23 -10.04 -10.38 -6.57
C TYR A 23 -10.56 -10.50 -8.02
N PRO A 24 -9.79 -11.13 -8.94
CA PRO A 24 -10.13 -11.17 -10.36
C PRO A 24 -11.31 -12.10 -10.70
N HIS A 25 -11.60 -13.10 -9.86
CA HIS A 25 -12.61 -14.13 -10.13
C HIS A 25 -13.78 -14.15 -9.12
N GLY A 26 -13.77 -13.23 -8.16
CA GLY A 26 -14.78 -13.21 -7.10
C GLY A 26 -14.89 -11.84 -6.45
N GLU A 27 -15.88 -11.71 -5.59
CA GLU A 27 -16.04 -10.50 -4.79
C GLU A 27 -15.27 -10.65 -3.47
N PRO A 28 -14.62 -9.58 -2.97
CA PRO A 28 -14.07 -9.58 -1.62
C PRO A 28 -15.16 -9.92 -0.60
N SER A 29 -14.79 -10.48 0.56
CA SER A 29 -15.77 -10.78 1.61
C SER A 29 -16.44 -9.50 2.12
N GLU A 30 -17.60 -9.64 2.78
CA GLU A 30 -18.30 -8.48 3.36
C GLU A 30 -17.42 -7.73 4.38
N ALA A 31 -16.61 -8.46 5.15
CA ALA A 31 -15.66 -7.87 6.08
C ALA A 31 -14.63 -6.99 5.36
N VAL A 32 -14.08 -7.46 4.22
CA VAL A 32 -13.14 -6.68 3.40
C VAL A 32 -13.84 -5.46 2.79
N ARG A 33 -15.08 -5.60 2.29
CA ARG A 33 -15.84 -4.45 1.76
C ARG A 33 -16.08 -3.38 2.83
N ARG A 34 -16.45 -3.76 4.06
CA ARG A 34 -16.60 -2.83 5.19
C ARG A 34 -15.27 -2.17 5.56
N GLN A 35 -14.17 -2.93 5.53
CA GLN A 35 -12.83 -2.40 5.78
C GLN A 35 -12.43 -1.36 4.72
N ALA A 36 -12.81 -1.59 3.47
CA ALA A 36 -12.54 -0.75 2.31
C ALA A 36 -13.40 0.52 2.22
N ASP A 37 -14.54 0.59 2.92
CA ASP A 37 -15.52 1.68 2.82
C ASP A 37 -15.13 2.89 3.68
N LEU A 38 -14.16 3.67 3.19
CA LEU A 38 -13.61 4.82 3.90
C LEU A 38 -14.61 6.02 3.94
N PRO A 39 -14.80 6.69 5.09
CA PRO A 39 -15.70 7.83 5.21
C PRO A 39 -15.25 8.96 4.30
N PRO A 40 -16.17 9.55 3.49
CA PRO A 40 -15.83 10.60 2.56
C PRO A 40 -15.47 11.91 3.28
N GLY A 41 -14.72 12.78 2.60
CA GLY A 41 -14.36 14.12 3.08
C GLY A 41 -13.26 14.17 4.14
N ARG A 42 -12.69 13.04 4.57
CA ARG A 42 -11.61 13.00 5.56
C ARG A 42 -10.22 13.10 4.91
N ARG A 43 -9.24 13.57 5.67
CA ARG A 43 -7.85 13.68 5.20
C ARG A 43 -6.80 13.54 6.30
N GLY A 44 -5.55 13.35 5.90
CA GLY A 44 -4.40 13.34 6.80
C GLY A 44 -4.62 12.44 8.01
N ARG A 45 -4.37 12.95 9.21
CA ARG A 45 -4.55 12.17 10.45
C ARG A 45 -5.99 11.92 10.84
N GLU A 46 -6.92 12.81 10.51
CA GLU A 46 -8.35 12.55 10.73
C GLU A 46 -8.82 11.27 10.02
N LEU A 47 -8.26 11.00 8.82
CA LEU A 47 -8.51 9.78 8.07
C LEU A 47 -7.70 8.59 8.59
N LEU A 48 -6.39 8.77 8.79
CA LEU A 48 -5.44 7.68 9.06
C LEU A 48 -5.38 7.25 10.54
N ASP A 49 -5.96 8.03 11.45
CA ASP A 49 -6.11 7.65 12.86
C ASP A 49 -7.33 6.74 13.09
N ASP A 50 -8.16 6.52 12.07
CA ASP A 50 -9.26 5.55 12.07
C ASP A 50 -8.78 4.13 12.45
N GLU A 51 -9.59 3.39 13.20
CA GLU A 51 -9.25 2.07 13.74
C GLU A 51 -8.96 1.00 12.67
N ARG A 52 -9.40 1.24 11.43
CA ARG A 52 -9.13 0.35 10.31
C ARG A 52 -7.66 0.33 9.87
N PHE A 53 -6.89 1.36 10.24
CA PHE A 53 -5.49 1.46 9.88
C PHE A 53 -4.59 0.93 11.01
N GLU A 54 -3.77 -0.07 10.68
CA GLU A 54 -2.63 -0.45 11.50
C GLU A 54 -1.55 0.63 11.37
N ARG A 55 -1.05 1.17 12.48
CA ARG A 55 0.01 2.20 12.50
C ARG A 55 1.33 1.59 12.94
N ILE A 56 2.38 1.77 12.14
CA ILE A 56 3.73 1.29 12.46
C ILE A 56 4.62 2.50 12.75
N ALA A 57 5.07 2.60 14.00
CA ALA A 57 5.99 3.63 14.46
C ALA A 57 7.42 3.41 13.93
N GLY A 58 8.14 4.50 13.69
CA GLY A 58 9.56 4.48 13.36
C GLY A 58 10.42 4.53 14.62
N GLY A 59 11.05 3.42 14.98
CA GLY A 59 11.96 3.37 16.12
C GLY A 59 11.23 3.46 17.46
N SER A 60 11.85 4.14 18.43
CA SER A 60 11.38 4.23 19.81
C SER A 60 10.39 5.37 20.07
N ASP A 61 10.13 6.24 19.10
CA ASP A 61 9.12 7.31 19.21
C ASP A 61 7.79 6.89 18.56
N PRO A 62 6.74 6.60 19.35
CA PRO A 62 5.42 6.26 18.83
C PRO A 62 4.77 7.39 18.00
N ALA A 63 5.19 8.64 18.16
CA ALA A 63 4.66 9.77 17.41
C ALA A 63 5.18 9.80 15.95
N ALA A 64 6.33 9.17 15.67
CA ALA A 64 6.97 9.14 14.37
C ALA A 64 6.46 7.98 13.49
N VAL A 65 5.15 7.94 13.21
CA VAL A 65 4.54 6.91 12.35
C VAL A 65 5.20 6.90 10.95
N GLN A 66 5.67 5.73 10.53
CA GLN A 66 6.33 5.52 9.23
C GLN A 66 5.41 4.84 8.21
N ARG A 67 4.43 4.06 8.68
CA ARG A 67 3.52 3.33 7.79
C ARG A 67 2.12 3.25 8.39
N PHE A 68 1.13 3.40 7.52
CA PHE A 68 -0.27 3.07 7.80
C PHE A 68 -0.68 1.91 6.88
N ASN A 69 -1.32 0.88 7.42
CA ASN A 69 -1.78 -0.26 6.64
C ASN A 69 -3.27 -0.48 6.77
N LEU A 70 -3.93 -0.63 5.63
CA LEU A 70 -5.30 -1.13 5.53
C LEU A 70 -5.25 -2.58 5.03
N ARG A 71 -5.65 -3.52 5.87
CA ARG A 71 -5.68 -4.95 5.48
C ARG A 71 -6.84 -5.20 4.53
N LEU A 72 -6.53 -5.63 3.32
CA LEU A 72 -7.52 -5.91 2.27
C LEU A 72 -7.47 -7.36 1.79
N GLY A 73 -6.32 -8.02 1.91
CA GLY A 73 -6.11 -9.38 1.41
C GLY A 73 -6.15 -9.48 -0.12
N ASN A 74 -6.13 -10.70 -0.62
CA ASN A 74 -6.47 -11.05 -2.00
C ASN A 74 -7.31 -12.33 -1.99
N GLU A 75 -7.73 -12.80 -3.16
CA GLU A 75 -8.56 -14.00 -3.33
C GLU A 75 -7.98 -15.25 -2.65
N SER A 76 -6.65 -15.39 -2.61
CA SER A 76 -5.93 -16.55 -2.09
C SER A 76 -5.21 -16.32 -0.76
N TYR A 77 -5.14 -15.07 -0.27
CA TYR A 77 -4.31 -14.71 0.88
C TYR A 77 -4.85 -13.48 1.65
N PRO A 78 -5.36 -13.66 2.88
CA PRO A 78 -6.11 -12.62 3.58
C PRO A 78 -5.24 -11.52 4.24
N HIS A 79 -3.91 -11.67 4.24
CA HIS A 79 -3.03 -10.79 5.02
C HIS A 79 -2.32 -9.71 4.19
N MET A 80 -2.53 -9.64 2.87
CA MET A 80 -2.02 -8.50 2.09
C MET A 80 -2.68 -7.18 2.52
N LYS A 81 -1.93 -6.08 2.40
CA LYS A 81 -2.37 -4.76 2.84
C LYS A 81 -2.08 -3.70 1.79
N LEU A 82 -2.95 -2.71 1.72
CA LEU A 82 -2.63 -1.42 1.15
C LEU A 82 -1.86 -0.63 2.21
N GLY A 83 -0.67 -0.15 1.85
CA GLY A 83 0.19 0.64 2.72
C GLY A 83 0.31 2.08 2.24
N VAL A 84 0.43 3.00 3.20
CA VAL A 84 0.86 4.38 3.01
C VAL A 84 2.18 4.53 3.76
N ASP A 85 3.27 4.59 3.00
CA ASP A 85 4.64 4.56 3.51
C ASP A 85 5.30 5.91 3.43
N ARG A 86 5.91 6.30 4.54
CA ARG A 86 6.84 7.42 4.56
C ARG A 86 8.13 7.04 3.83
N VAL A 87 8.54 7.87 2.89
CA VAL A 87 9.84 7.74 2.23
C VAL A 87 10.94 8.15 3.21
N SER A 88 11.87 7.23 3.44
CA SER A 88 12.99 7.40 4.39
C SER A 88 13.71 8.73 4.22
N GLY A 89 13.93 9.43 5.34
CA GLY A 89 14.62 10.73 5.37
C GLY A 89 13.83 11.91 4.81
N THR A 90 12.53 11.76 4.57
CA THR A 90 11.64 12.82 4.07
C THR A 90 10.32 12.86 4.84
N ASP A 91 9.49 13.87 4.60
CA ASP A 91 8.08 13.91 5.05
C ASP A 91 7.09 13.49 3.93
N ASP A 92 7.59 12.85 2.88
CA ASP A 92 6.77 12.41 1.76
C ASP A 92 6.26 10.99 2.01
N PHE A 93 5.00 10.75 1.65
CA PHE A 93 4.33 9.47 1.68
C PHE A 93 4.06 8.96 0.27
N VAL A 94 4.03 7.63 0.13
CA VAL A 94 3.71 6.90 -1.10
C VAL A 94 2.78 5.71 -0.81
N LEU A 95 1.99 5.31 -1.80
CA LEU A 95 1.24 4.08 -1.79
C LEU A 95 2.16 2.88 -2.07
N VAL A 96 1.97 1.83 -1.30
CA VAL A 96 2.65 0.54 -1.47
C VAL A 96 1.67 -0.60 -1.23
N VAL A 97 1.97 -1.78 -1.76
CA VAL A 97 1.31 -3.02 -1.37
C VAL A 97 2.26 -3.83 -0.48
N ASP A 98 1.80 -4.17 0.72
CA ASP A 98 2.52 -5.05 1.64
C ASP A 98 1.97 -6.48 1.49
N THR A 99 2.81 -7.41 1.01
CA THR A 99 2.40 -8.81 0.83
C THR A 99 2.28 -9.53 2.17
N HIS A 100 3.01 -9.10 3.20
CA HIS A 100 2.96 -9.63 4.57
C HIS A 100 3.11 -11.17 4.71
N ASP A 101 3.61 -11.84 3.67
CA ASP A 101 3.64 -13.31 3.55
C ASP A 101 4.91 -13.94 4.10
N LYS A 102 6.02 -13.19 4.12
CA LYS A 102 7.31 -13.65 4.64
C LYS A 102 7.32 -13.94 6.14
N HIS A 103 6.35 -13.42 6.90
CA HIS A 103 6.25 -13.65 8.35
C HIS A 103 6.00 -15.12 8.71
N PHE A 104 5.49 -15.92 7.78
CA PHE A 104 5.16 -17.32 8.02
C PHE A 104 6.31 -18.28 7.67
N ALA A 105 7.41 -17.79 7.10
CA ALA A 105 8.50 -18.63 6.59
C ALA A 105 9.03 -19.66 7.60
N MET A 106 9.11 -19.29 8.88
CA MET A 106 9.59 -20.19 9.95
C MET A 106 8.61 -21.31 10.32
N MET A 107 7.35 -21.19 9.94
CA MET A 107 6.29 -22.14 10.26
C MET A 107 6.04 -23.16 9.14
N VAL A 108 6.66 -22.95 7.96
CA VAL A 108 6.45 -23.78 6.76
C VAL A 108 7.17 -25.11 6.91
N GLN A 109 6.43 -26.21 6.81
CA GLN A 109 7.01 -27.55 6.83
C GLN A 109 7.66 -27.90 5.48
N GLN A 110 8.55 -28.89 5.48
CA GLN A 110 9.31 -29.25 4.27
C GLN A 110 8.40 -29.65 3.10
N ASN A 111 7.30 -30.36 3.36
CA ASN A 111 6.31 -30.77 2.37
C ASN A 111 5.41 -29.61 1.88
N GLU A 112 5.49 -28.43 2.49
CA GLU A 112 4.69 -27.25 2.13
C GLU A 112 5.52 -26.19 1.37
N GLN A 113 6.84 -26.38 1.25
CA GLN A 113 7.75 -25.37 0.70
C GLN A 113 7.39 -24.92 -0.71
N ASP A 114 6.98 -25.84 -1.59
CA ASP A 114 6.66 -25.48 -2.97
C ASP A 114 5.36 -24.69 -3.06
N ARG A 115 4.34 -25.06 -2.28
CA ARG A 115 3.10 -24.28 -2.15
C ARG A 115 3.36 -22.89 -1.57
N TYR A 116 4.26 -22.78 -0.61
CA TYR A 116 4.65 -21.49 -0.04
C TYR A 116 5.38 -20.62 -1.05
N LYS A 117 6.31 -21.18 -1.84
CA LYS A 117 6.96 -20.44 -2.94
C LYS A 117 5.96 -19.95 -3.98
N GLU A 118 4.99 -20.79 -4.37
CA GLU A 118 3.90 -20.38 -5.27
C GLU A 118 3.08 -19.23 -4.69
N LEU A 119 2.75 -19.28 -3.39
CA LEU A 119 2.06 -18.20 -2.71
C LEU A 119 2.86 -16.88 -2.78
N LEU A 120 4.16 -16.92 -2.45
CA LEU A 120 5.02 -15.73 -2.53
C LEU A 120 5.05 -15.14 -3.94
N GLN A 121 5.16 -15.99 -4.96
CA GLN A 121 5.17 -15.55 -6.36
C GLN A 121 3.83 -14.93 -6.78
N ARG A 122 2.69 -15.53 -6.40
CA ARG A 122 1.35 -15.00 -6.70
C ARG A 122 1.11 -13.66 -6.00
N ASN A 123 1.51 -13.54 -4.74
CA ASN A 123 1.37 -12.30 -3.98
C ASN A 123 2.27 -11.19 -4.55
N ASP A 124 3.50 -11.50 -4.92
CA ASP A 124 4.41 -10.54 -5.55
C ASP A 124 3.90 -10.07 -6.92
N ALA A 125 3.41 -10.99 -7.76
CA ALA A 125 2.78 -10.64 -9.03
C ALA A 125 1.55 -9.73 -8.84
N THR A 126 0.71 -10.03 -7.84
CA THR A 126 -0.46 -9.21 -7.50
C THR A 126 -0.05 -7.82 -7.02
N LYS A 127 0.96 -7.73 -6.13
CA LYS A 127 1.56 -6.46 -5.69
C LYS A 127 2.04 -5.62 -6.87
N GLN A 128 2.83 -6.21 -7.76
CA GLN A 128 3.37 -5.51 -8.92
C GLN A 128 2.27 -5.01 -9.87
N ALA A 129 1.22 -5.81 -10.09
CA ALA A 129 0.10 -5.42 -10.93
C ALA A 129 -0.68 -4.24 -10.34
N ILE A 130 -0.95 -4.26 -9.04
CA ILE A 130 -1.63 -3.15 -8.33
C ILE A 130 -0.79 -1.88 -8.36
N GLU A 131 0.49 -1.97 -7.99
CA GLU A 131 1.38 -0.80 -7.95
C GLU A 131 1.59 -0.20 -9.35
N ARG A 132 1.68 -1.03 -10.39
CA ARG A 132 1.70 -0.57 -11.79
C ARG A 132 0.41 0.17 -12.15
N ALA A 133 -0.75 -0.41 -11.86
CA ALA A 133 -2.04 0.21 -12.18
C ALA A 133 -2.22 1.55 -11.44
N TRP A 134 -1.74 1.66 -10.20
CA TRP A 134 -1.69 2.94 -9.49
C TRP A 134 -0.76 3.95 -10.15
N THR A 135 0.45 3.52 -10.53
CA THR A 135 1.43 4.37 -11.22
C THR A 135 0.83 4.94 -12.52
N GLU A 136 0.24 4.09 -13.36
CA GLU A 136 -0.41 4.46 -14.62
C GLU A 136 -1.61 5.40 -14.41
N ALA A 137 -2.35 5.22 -13.31
CA ALA A 137 -3.45 6.11 -12.92
C ALA A 137 -2.99 7.44 -12.28
N GLY A 138 -1.67 7.70 -12.23
CA GLY A 138 -1.09 8.91 -11.66
C GLY A 138 -1.18 8.98 -10.12
N LEU A 139 -1.40 7.86 -9.45
CA LEU A 139 -1.43 7.80 -7.99
C LEU A 139 0.00 7.87 -7.41
N PRO A 140 0.15 8.28 -6.13
CA PRO A 140 1.45 8.57 -5.53
C PRO A 140 2.21 7.29 -5.13
N THR A 141 2.65 6.51 -6.10
CA THR A 141 3.53 5.35 -5.88
C THR A 141 4.99 5.78 -5.71
N PHE A 142 5.83 4.86 -5.22
CA PHE A 142 7.28 5.13 -5.12
C PHE A 142 7.90 5.43 -6.49
N GLU A 143 7.46 4.75 -7.55
CA GLU A 143 7.91 5.02 -8.91
C GLU A 143 7.58 6.45 -9.37
N ASN A 144 6.32 6.89 -9.19
CA ASN A 144 5.91 8.24 -9.54
C ASN A 144 6.64 9.30 -8.70
N TYR A 145 6.90 9.02 -7.43
CA TYR A 145 7.74 9.87 -6.58
C TYR A 145 9.16 10.04 -7.14
N LEU A 146 9.84 8.94 -7.52
CA LEU A 146 11.18 9.01 -8.12
C LEU A 146 11.19 9.76 -9.44
N ARG A 147 10.23 9.49 -10.34
CA ARG A 147 10.09 10.21 -11.62
C ARG A 147 9.96 11.71 -11.41
N GLY A 148 9.12 12.13 -10.46
CA GLY A 148 8.93 13.54 -10.10
C GLY A 148 10.21 14.19 -9.58
N ARG A 149 10.97 13.51 -8.71
CA ARG A 149 12.23 14.02 -8.16
C ARG A 149 13.32 14.17 -9.22
N LEU A 150 13.50 13.17 -10.08
CA LEU A 150 14.49 13.20 -11.16
C LEU A 150 14.20 14.35 -12.12
N ALA A 151 12.94 14.51 -12.56
CA ALA A 151 12.55 15.64 -13.41
C ALA A 151 12.80 17.00 -12.75
N GLY A 152 12.60 17.10 -11.44
CA GLY A 152 12.91 18.30 -10.66
C GLY A 152 14.41 18.62 -10.62
N LEU A 153 15.26 17.60 -10.48
CA LEU A 153 16.72 17.76 -10.51
C LEU A 153 17.20 18.22 -11.89
N SER A 154 16.72 17.60 -12.97
CA SER A 154 17.09 17.99 -14.34
C SER A 154 16.71 19.44 -14.68
N ARG A 155 15.53 19.90 -14.23
CA ARG A 155 15.12 21.31 -14.42
C ARG A 155 16.02 22.30 -13.68
N ARG A 156 16.50 21.94 -12.49
CA ARG A 156 17.43 22.78 -11.71
C ARG A 156 18.82 22.84 -12.33
N ALA A 157 19.28 21.74 -12.95
CA ALA A 157 20.56 21.69 -13.65
C ALA A 157 20.56 22.47 -14.98
N ASN A 158 19.43 22.52 -15.69
CA ASN A 158 19.31 23.21 -16.98
C ASN A 158 18.85 24.68 -16.88
N GLY A 159 18.52 25.15 -15.67
CA GLY A 159 18.09 26.53 -15.40
C GLY A 159 19.16 27.41 -14.75
N GLN A 160 20.43 26.97 -14.80
CA GLN A 160 21.62 27.73 -14.41
C GLN A 160 22.42 28.13 -15.64
#